data_AF-A0A0G4MHJ6-F1
#
_entry.id   AF-A0A0G4MHJ6-F1
#
_cell.length_a   1.000
_cell.length_b   1.000
_cell.length_c   1.000
_cell.angle_alpha   90.00
_cell.angle_beta   90.00
_cell.angle_gamma   90.00
#
_symmetry.space_group_name_H-M   'P 1'
#
loop_
_entity.id
_entity.type
_entity.pdbx_description
1 polymer ?
#
loop_
_entity_poly.entity_id
_entity_poly.type
_entity_poly.pdbx_seq_one_letter_code
_entity_poly.pdbx_strand_id
1 'polypeptide(L)'
;MTPKGIPSEKPIITLDILNKHNSSSDCWIAVHNKVWDITGFIREHPGGPSVLLRCAGSNATKSFDQIHAPDIIEELPKEKFKGFLEESSSDVSASAAQCAAERDTTTAPTNEVPPLESVLSAADFEVVASKALTPKTWAFYSSAATDLITHAST
;
A
#
# COMPACT_ATOMS: atom_id res chain seq x y z
N MET A 1 40.89 -23.33 0.63
CA MET A 1 40.10 -22.94 1.81
C MET A 1 38.76 -22.42 1.32
N THR A 2 37.66 -23.12 1.58
CA THR A 2 36.30 -22.62 1.34
C THR A 2 35.89 -21.74 2.53
N PRO A 3 35.39 -20.51 2.32
CA PRO A 3 34.92 -19.73 3.46
C PRO A 3 33.57 -20.26 3.95
N LYS A 4 33.54 -20.43 5.26
CA LYS A 4 32.42 -20.71 6.18
C LYS A 4 31.11 -19.97 5.86
N GLY A 5 30.01 -20.72 5.91
CA GLY A 5 28.84 -20.48 6.79
C GLY A 5 28.08 -19.15 6.66
N ILE A 6 26.94 -19.20 5.97
CA ILE A 6 25.85 -18.23 6.08
C ILE A 6 24.61 -19.02 6.55
N PRO A 7 23.87 -18.57 7.59
CA PRO A 7 22.81 -19.36 8.19
C PRO A 7 21.54 -19.33 7.32
N SER A 8 21.07 -20.50 6.88
CA SER A 8 19.70 -20.75 6.42
C SER A 8 19.13 -19.71 5.44
N GLU A 9 19.66 -19.63 4.23
CA GLU A 9 19.11 -18.77 3.18
C GLU A 9 17.66 -19.22 2.86
N LYS A 10 16.69 -18.35 3.19
CA LYS A 10 15.29 -18.58 2.79
C LYS A 10 15.22 -18.68 1.26
N PRO A 11 14.29 -19.49 0.71
CA PRO A 11 14.25 -19.79 -0.71
C PRO A 11 14.06 -18.53 -1.57
N ILE A 12 14.64 -18.58 -2.76
CA ILE A 12 14.32 -17.63 -3.83
C ILE A 12 12.99 -18.06 -4.45
N ILE A 13 12.07 -17.11 -4.56
CA ILE A 13 10.70 -17.31 -5.05
C ILE A 13 10.57 -16.58 -6.38
N THR A 14 10.14 -17.29 -7.42
CA THR A 14 9.84 -16.69 -8.72
C THR A 14 8.46 -16.03 -8.74
N LEU A 15 8.24 -15.14 -9.71
CA LEU A 15 6.95 -14.49 -9.90
C LEU A 15 5.84 -15.51 -10.23
N ASP A 16 6.15 -16.60 -10.94
CA ASP A 16 5.23 -17.72 -11.19
C ASP A 16 4.78 -18.43 -9.91
N ILE A 17 5.67 -18.59 -8.94
CA ILE A 17 5.31 -19.18 -7.65
C ILE A 17 4.43 -18.20 -6.88
N LEU A 18 4.84 -16.92 -6.82
CA LEU A 18 4.07 -15.88 -6.13
C LEU A 18 2.63 -15.78 -6.65
N ASN A 19 2.44 -15.76 -7.98
CA ASN A 19 1.13 -15.67 -8.63
C ASN A 19 0.15 -16.77 -8.25
N LYS A 20 0.63 -17.95 -7.79
CA LYS A 20 -0.25 -19.06 -7.35
C LYS A 20 -0.92 -18.77 -6.01
N HIS A 21 -0.34 -17.89 -5.21
CA HIS A 21 -0.83 -17.53 -3.87
C HIS A 21 -1.65 -16.24 -3.93
N ASN A 22 -2.74 -16.27 -4.71
CA ASN A 22 -3.57 -15.10 -5.03
C ASN A 22 -4.98 -15.14 -4.41
N SER A 23 -5.20 -15.95 -3.37
CA SER A 23 -6.54 -16.21 -2.81
C SER A 23 -6.65 -15.77 -1.35
N SER A 24 -7.87 -15.52 -0.86
CA SER A 24 -8.08 -15.10 0.55
C SER A 24 -7.64 -16.13 1.60
N SER A 25 -7.56 -17.41 1.22
CA SER A 25 -7.09 -18.51 2.08
C SER A 25 -5.61 -18.84 1.88
N ASP A 26 -4.97 -18.25 0.88
CA ASP A 26 -3.55 -18.44 0.56
C ASP A 26 -3.08 -17.23 -0.26
N CYS A 27 -2.60 -16.20 0.45
CA CYS A 27 -2.30 -14.88 -0.08
C CYS A 27 -0.86 -14.48 0.26
N TRP A 28 -0.01 -14.42 -0.76
CA TRP A 28 1.36 -13.93 -0.62
C TRP A 28 1.53 -12.64 -1.40
N ILE A 29 2.36 -11.74 -0.87
CA ILE A 29 2.73 -10.50 -1.54
C ILE A 29 4.24 -10.33 -1.50
N ALA A 30 4.78 -9.66 -2.52
CA ALA A 30 6.16 -9.23 -2.52
C ALA A 30 6.26 -7.72 -2.27
N VAL A 31 7.11 -7.33 -1.31
CA VAL A 31 7.39 -5.94 -0.95
C VAL A 31 8.91 -5.81 -0.79
N HIS A 32 9.53 -4.88 -1.52
CA HIS A 32 10.99 -4.66 -1.51
C HIS A 32 11.82 -5.96 -1.69
N ASN A 33 11.46 -6.77 -2.69
CA ASN A 33 12.09 -8.07 -2.98
C ASN A 33 12.00 -9.11 -1.85
N LYS A 34 11.18 -8.88 -0.83
CA LYS A 34 10.86 -9.83 0.23
C LYS A 34 9.43 -10.35 0.03
N VAL A 35 9.26 -11.66 0.10
CA VAL A 35 7.94 -12.32 -0.03
C VAL A 35 7.40 -12.65 1.35
N TRP A 36 6.15 -12.28 1.58
CA TRP A 36 5.45 -12.45 2.85
C TRP A 36 4.11 -13.15 2.65
N ASP A 37 3.83 -14.11 3.53
CA ASP A 37 2.50 -14.71 3.67
C ASP A 37 1.64 -13.83 4.58
N ILE A 38 0.66 -13.16 3.98
CA ILE A 38 -0.24 -12.24 4.66
C ILE A 38 -1.63 -12.85 4.92
N THR A 39 -1.82 -14.14 4.64
CA THR A 39 -3.13 -14.82 4.73
C THR A 39 -3.84 -14.60 6.07
N GLY A 40 -3.09 -14.70 7.18
CA GLY A 40 -3.63 -14.48 8.53
C GLY A 40 -3.92 -13.01 8.83
N PHE A 41 -3.27 -12.08 8.14
CA PHE A 41 -3.36 -10.63 8.40
C PHE A 41 -4.44 -9.93 7.57
N ILE A 42 -5.01 -10.58 6.55
CA ILE A 42 -5.98 -9.97 5.62
C ILE A 42 -7.13 -9.25 6.34
N ARG A 43 -7.66 -9.86 7.42
CA ARG A 43 -8.79 -9.31 8.17
C ARG A 43 -8.40 -8.28 9.22
N GLU A 44 -7.13 -8.26 9.61
CA GLU A 44 -6.58 -7.37 10.64
C GLU A 44 -5.98 -6.11 10.03
N HIS A 45 -5.83 -6.08 8.70
CA HIS A 45 -5.26 -4.95 7.99
C HIS A 45 -6.11 -3.68 8.14
N PRO A 46 -5.55 -2.57 8.69
CA PRO A 46 -6.29 -1.32 8.91
C PRO A 46 -6.84 -0.68 7.63
N GLY A 47 -6.16 -0.87 6.50
CA GLY A 47 -6.64 -0.43 5.18
C GLY A 47 -7.73 -1.32 4.57
N GLY A 48 -8.17 -2.36 5.29
CA GLY A 48 -9.19 -3.32 4.88
C GLY A 48 -8.64 -4.48 4.03
N PRO A 49 -9.42 -5.56 3.87
CA PRO A 49 -9.01 -6.77 3.16
C PRO A 49 -8.94 -6.60 1.64
N SER A 50 -9.78 -5.74 1.06
CA SER A 50 -9.96 -5.60 -0.38
C SER A 50 -8.69 -5.17 -1.11
N VAL A 51 -7.88 -4.31 -0.49
CA VAL A 51 -6.62 -3.83 -1.08
C VAL A 51 -5.55 -4.91 -1.12
N LEU A 52 -5.50 -5.77 -0.11
CA LEU A 52 -4.56 -6.89 -0.07
C LEU A 52 -4.95 -7.98 -1.08
N LEU A 53 -6.24 -8.29 -1.20
CA LEU A 53 -6.74 -9.27 -2.16
C LEU A 53 -6.50 -8.85 -3.61
N ARG A 54 -6.57 -7.55 -3.91
CA ARG A 54 -6.22 -7.01 -5.24
C ARG A 54 -4.74 -7.20 -5.58
N CYS A 55 -3.88 -7.18 -4.56
CA CYS A 55 -2.44 -7.36 -4.69
C CYS A 55 -1.98 -8.80 -4.48
N ALA A 56 -2.90 -9.73 -4.23
CA ALA A 56 -2.57 -11.11 -3.91
C ALA A 56 -1.80 -11.77 -5.07
N GLY A 57 -0.68 -12.39 -4.74
CA GLY A 57 0.21 -13.06 -5.69
C GLY A 57 1.05 -12.11 -6.55
N SER A 58 1.13 -10.82 -6.22
CA SER A 58 1.88 -9.83 -7.03
C SER A 58 2.88 -9.02 -6.22
N ASN A 59 3.72 -8.25 -6.92
CA ASN A 59 4.63 -7.28 -6.29
C ASN A 59 3.87 -5.99 -5.93
N ALA A 60 3.64 -5.81 -4.63
CA ALA A 60 2.86 -4.72 -4.06
C ALA A 60 3.71 -3.52 -3.61
N THR A 61 5.03 -3.53 -3.87
CA THR A 61 5.97 -2.50 -3.38
C THR A 61 5.49 -1.08 -3.68
N LYS A 62 5.09 -0.79 -4.92
CA LYS A 62 4.61 0.56 -5.29
C LYS A 62 3.38 1.00 -4.51
N SER A 63 2.43 0.09 -4.28
CA SER A 63 1.20 0.39 -3.54
C SER A 63 1.45 0.48 -2.04
N PHE A 64 2.42 -0.28 -1.53
CA PHE A 64 2.84 -0.23 -0.14
C PHE A 64 3.50 1.12 0.19
N ASP A 65 4.49 1.54 -0.60
CA ASP A 65 5.29 2.76 -0.39
C ASP A 65 4.47 4.06 -0.44
N GLN A 66 3.32 4.05 -1.12
CA GLN A 66 2.44 5.21 -1.20
C GLN A 66 1.70 5.50 0.11
N ILE A 67 1.52 4.48 0.94
CA ILE A 67 0.64 4.54 2.11
C ILE A 67 1.41 4.27 3.41
N HIS A 68 2.44 3.44 3.35
CA HIS A 68 3.14 2.92 4.52
C HIS A 68 4.58 3.39 4.57
N ALA A 69 5.09 3.55 5.79
CA ALA A 69 6.53 3.68 6.01
C ALA A 69 7.23 2.36 5.64
N PRO A 70 8.46 2.40 5.10
CA PRO A 70 9.16 1.20 4.61
C PRO A 70 9.38 0.14 5.70
N ASP A 71 9.50 0.55 6.97
CA ASP A 71 9.87 -0.33 8.07
C ASP A 71 8.69 -1.12 8.66
N ILE A 72 7.43 -0.70 8.41
CA ILE A 72 6.25 -1.32 9.05
C ILE A 72 6.06 -2.78 8.60
N ILE A 73 6.56 -3.15 7.41
CA ILE A 73 6.49 -4.53 6.92
C ILE A 73 7.31 -5.48 7.80
N GLU A 74 8.33 -4.99 8.50
CA GLU A 74 9.20 -5.79 9.36
C GLU A 74 8.59 -6.07 10.73
N GLU A 75 7.49 -5.40 11.08
CA GLU A 75 6.70 -5.73 12.28
C GLU A 75 5.91 -7.03 12.13
N LEU A 76 5.71 -7.51 10.88
CA LEU A 76 5.09 -8.81 10.65
C LEU A 76 5.94 -9.94 11.27
N PRO A 77 5.31 -11.01 11.80
CA PRO A 77 6.04 -12.12 12.38
C PRO A 77 7.05 -12.71 11.38
N LYS A 78 8.29 -12.96 11.84
CA LYS A 78 9.38 -13.51 11.00
C LYS A 78 9.05 -14.87 10.36
N GLU A 79 8.07 -15.58 10.93
CA GLU A 79 7.51 -16.83 10.43
C GLU A 79 6.72 -16.66 9.11
N LYS A 80 6.17 -15.47 8.90
CA LYS A 80 5.43 -15.10 7.69
C LYS A 80 6.32 -14.74 6.52
N PHE A 81 7.57 -14.34 6.79
CA PHE A 81 8.57 -14.15 5.74
C PHE A 81 8.85 -15.49 5.04
N LYS A 82 8.66 -15.57 3.73
CA LYS A 82 8.86 -16.80 2.95
C LYS A 82 10.20 -16.85 2.24
N GLY A 83 10.71 -15.70 1.81
CA GLY A 83 12.01 -15.62 1.14
C GLY A 83 12.13 -14.39 0.25
N PHE A 84 13.05 -14.46 -0.70
CA PHE A 84 13.36 -13.33 -1.57
C PHE A 84 12.75 -13.53 -2.96
N LEU A 85 12.25 -12.46 -3.57
CA LEU A 85 11.72 -12.50 -4.94
C LEU A 85 12.89 -12.49 -5.94
N GLU A 86 12.85 -13.38 -6.93
CA GLU A 86 13.78 -13.36 -8.07
C GLU A 86 13.38 -12.22 -9.04
N GLU A 87 14.22 -11.20 -9.16
CA GLU A 87 14.06 -10.17 -10.19
C GLU A 87 14.80 -10.58 -11.48
N SER A 88 14.10 -11.29 -12.37
CA SER A 88 14.51 -11.41 -13.77
C SER A 88 14.24 -10.08 -14.48
N SER A 89 15.30 -9.45 -14.98
CA SER A 89 15.41 -8.07 -15.51
C SER A 89 14.48 -7.68 -16.69
N SER A 90 13.43 -8.44 -17.01
CA SER A 90 12.57 -8.27 -18.18
C SER A 90 11.08 -8.05 -17.90
N ASP A 91 10.56 -8.38 -16.71
CA ASP A 91 9.11 -8.51 -16.50
C ASP A 91 8.51 -7.55 -15.45
N VAL A 92 9.19 -6.43 -15.19
CA VAL A 92 8.80 -5.41 -14.21
C VAL A 92 7.51 -4.64 -14.61
N SER A 93 7.00 -4.85 -15.83
CA SER A 93 5.90 -4.06 -16.38
C SER A 93 4.50 -4.71 -16.24
N ALA A 94 4.40 -6.04 -16.13
CA ALA A 94 3.09 -6.71 -16.25
C ALA A 94 2.37 -6.97 -14.91
N SER A 95 3.09 -7.27 -13.83
CA SER A 95 2.49 -7.66 -12.53
C SER A 95 2.16 -6.46 -11.62
N ALA A 96 2.91 -5.36 -11.73
CA ALA A 96 2.62 -4.12 -10.98
C ALA A 96 1.29 -3.45 -11.39
N ALA A 97 0.74 -3.78 -12.57
CA ALA A 97 -0.48 -3.20 -13.09
C ALA A 97 -1.75 -3.66 -12.34
N GLN A 98 -1.73 -4.82 -11.69
CA GLN A 98 -2.89 -5.39 -10.99
C GLN A 98 -3.09 -4.76 -9.60
N CYS A 99 -2.00 -4.48 -8.88
CA CYS A 99 -2.03 -3.69 -7.64
C CYS A 99 -2.38 -2.22 -7.87
N ALA A 100 -1.93 -1.65 -8.98
CA ALA A 100 -2.02 -0.22 -9.30
C ALA A 100 -3.36 0.22 -9.92
N ALA A 101 -4.39 -0.64 -9.91
CA ALA A 101 -5.72 -0.33 -10.46
C ALA A 101 -6.53 0.69 -9.63
N GLU A 102 -5.87 1.46 -8.76
CA GLU A 102 -6.31 2.80 -8.38
C GLU A 102 -5.16 3.75 -8.72
N ARG A 103 -5.07 4.14 -9.99
CA ARG A 103 -4.40 5.40 -10.35
C ARG A 103 -5.25 6.52 -9.77
N ASP A 104 -5.09 6.77 -8.47
CA ASP A 104 -5.44 8.06 -7.91
C ASP A 104 -4.31 8.99 -8.32
N THR A 105 -4.53 9.67 -9.45
CA THR A 105 -3.64 10.70 -9.96
C THR A 105 -3.23 11.57 -8.78
N THR A 106 -1.92 11.62 -8.51
CA THR A 106 -1.31 12.87 -8.05
C THR A 106 -1.60 13.87 -9.15
N THR A 107 -2.82 14.41 -9.17
CA THR A 107 -3.15 15.56 -9.98
C THR A 107 -2.28 16.64 -9.38
N ALA A 108 -1.21 16.98 -10.11
CA ALA A 108 -0.46 18.20 -9.85
C ALA A 108 -1.50 19.30 -9.56
N PRO A 109 -1.29 20.14 -8.53
CA PRO A 109 -2.28 21.11 -8.11
C PRO A 109 -2.76 21.83 -9.37
N THR A 110 -4.01 21.58 -9.73
CA THR A 110 -4.68 22.41 -10.71
C THR A 110 -4.59 23.83 -10.18
N ASN A 111 -4.61 24.79 -11.10
CA ASN A 111 -4.36 26.22 -10.90
C ASN A 111 -5.37 26.94 -9.96
N GLU A 112 -5.95 26.22 -9.00
CA GLU A 112 -7.03 26.60 -8.10
C GLU A 112 -6.62 26.62 -6.62
N VAL A 113 -5.40 26.19 -6.27
CA VAL A 113 -4.90 26.36 -4.90
C VAL A 113 -4.44 27.81 -4.73
N PRO A 114 -5.10 28.62 -3.89
CA PRO A 114 -4.75 30.02 -3.73
C PRO A 114 -3.42 30.16 -2.97
N PRO A 115 -2.72 31.31 -3.08
CA PRO A 115 -1.45 31.49 -2.41
C PRO A 115 -1.62 31.42 -0.88
N LEU A 116 -0.61 30.90 -0.18
CA LEU A 116 -0.68 30.64 1.26
C LEU A 116 -1.09 31.87 2.09
N GLU A 117 -0.70 33.07 1.65
CA GLU A 117 -1.05 34.34 2.28
C GLU A 117 -2.56 34.67 2.29
N SER A 118 -3.34 34.03 1.40
CA SER A 118 -4.79 34.19 1.33
C SER A 118 -5.56 33.24 2.24
N VAL A 119 -4.89 32.24 2.81
CA VAL A 119 -5.49 31.24 3.70
C VAL A 119 -5.29 31.70 5.14
N LEU A 120 -6.29 32.39 5.69
CA LEU A 120 -6.16 33.12 6.95
C LEU A 120 -6.66 32.33 8.16
N SER A 121 -7.55 31.36 7.94
CA SER A 121 -8.18 30.56 8.99
C SER A 121 -8.12 29.06 8.71
N ALA A 122 -8.35 28.26 9.75
CA ALA A 122 -8.44 26.80 9.61
C ALA A 122 -9.57 26.37 8.65
N ALA A 123 -10.68 27.10 8.62
CA ALA A 123 -11.78 26.86 7.69
C ALA A 123 -11.36 27.11 6.23
N ASP A 124 -10.51 28.11 5.99
CA ASP A 124 -9.99 28.36 4.64
C ASP A 124 -9.10 27.20 4.17
N PHE A 125 -8.30 26.62 5.05
CA PHE A 125 -7.52 25.41 4.74
C PHE A 125 -8.43 24.23 4.39
N GLU A 126 -9.55 24.07 5.09
CA GLU A 126 -10.52 23.01 4.80
C GLU A 126 -11.14 23.16 3.40
N VAL A 127 -11.57 24.37 3.03
CA VAL A 127 -12.14 24.67 1.71
C VAL A 127 -11.12 24.47 0.59
N VAL A 128 -9.86 24.84 0.82
CA VAL A 128 -8.79 24.61 -0.16
C VAL A 128 -8.49 23.11 -0.28
N ALA A 129 -8.42 22.40 0.86
CA ALA A 129 -8.18 20.96 0.89
C ALA A 129 -9.30 20.17 0.16
N SER A 130 -10.56 20.58 0.30
CA SER A 130 -11.70 19.91 -0.37
C SER A 130 -11.63 19.96 -1.89
N LYS A 131 -10.87 20.91 -2.45
CA LYS A 131 -10.68 21.08 -3.90
C LYS A 131 -9.37 20.50 -4.39
N ALA A 132 -8.34 20.55 -3.55
CA ALA A 132 -6.97 20.16 -3.92
C ALA A 132 -6.68 18.66 -3.71
N LEU A 133 -7.31 18.03 -2.72
CA LEU A 133 -7.08 16.63 -2.39
C LEU A 133 -7.88 15.70 -3.31
N THR A 134 -7.38 14.46 -3.46
CA THR A 134 -8.11 13.44 -4.21
C THR A 134 -9.40 13.05 -3.48
N PRO A 135 -10.45 12.56 -4.19
CA PRO A 135 -11.71 12.20 -3.55
C PRO A 135 -11.55 11.19 -2.41
N LYS A 136 -10.62 10.23 -2.54
CA LYS A 136 -10.34 9.23 -1.50
C LYS A 136 -9.70 9.87 -0.28
N THR A 137 -8.70 10.73 -0.48
CA THR A 137 -7.99 11.42 0.61
C THR A 137 -8.93 12.40 1.32
N TRP A 138 -9.71 13.17 0.57
CA TRP A 138 -10.72 14.06 1.12
C TRP A 138 -11.78 13.29 1.90
N ALA A 139 -12.31 12.20 1.34
CA ALA A 139 -13.25 11.34 2.05
C ALA A 139 -12.64 10.82 3.36
N PHE A 140 -11.38 10.38 3.36
CA PHE A 140 -10.72 9.91 4.57
C PHE A 140 -10.62 11.00 5.66
N TYR A 141 -10.28 12.24 5.31
CA TYR A 141 -10.14 13.33 6.28
C TYR A 141 -11.46 13.99 6.69
N SER A 142 -12.44 14.08 5.78
CA SER A 142 -13.72 14.77 6.03
C SER A 142 -14.83 13.86 6.54
N SER A 143 -14.65 12.54 6.47
CA SER A 143 -15.66 11.61 6.98
C SER A 143 -15.67 11.58 8.51
N ALA A 144 -16.87 11.60 9.08
CA ALA A 144 -17.15 11.24 10.47
C ALA A 144 -18.16 10.09 10.53
N ALA A 145 -18.47 9.61 11.73
CA ALA A 145 -19.41 8.50 11.91
C ALA A 145 -20.83 8.84 11.40
N THR A 146 -21.46 7.84 10.77
CA THR A 146 -22.86 7.81 10.28
C THR A 146 -23.26 8.97 9.36
N ASP A 147 -23.76 10.04 9.95
CA ASP A 147 -24.54 11.11 9.34
C ASP A 147 -23.93 12.48 9.62
N LEU A 148 -22.71 12.52 10.18
CA LEU A 148 -21.94 13.73 10.48
C LEU A 148 -22.63 14.68 11.47
N ILE A 149 -23.72 14.29 12.13
CA ILE A 149 -24.51 15.18 13.01
C ILE A 149 -23.64 15.71 14.16
N THR A 150 -22.83 14.84 14.78
CA THR A 150 -21.95 15.26 15.88
C THR A 150 -20.86 16.22 15.41
N HIS A 151 -20.32 16.00 14.20
CA HIS A 151 -19.32 16.89 13.60
C HIS A 151 -19.89 18.28 13.32
N ALA A 152 -21.15 18.37 12.87
CA ALA A 152 -21.82 19.64 12.61
C ALA A 152 -22.34 20.37 13.86
N SER A 153 -22.23 19.76 15.05
CA SER A 153 -22.76 20.30 16.31
C SER A 153 -21.74 21.05 17.17
N THR A 154 -20.45 21.02 16.78
CA THR A 154 -19.33 21.75 17.41
C THR A 154 -19.00 23.03 16.66
#